data_AF-A0A0F9PQ67-F1
#
_entry.id   AF-A0A0F9PQ67-F1
#
_cell.length_a   1.000
_cell.length_b   1.000
_cell.length_c   1.000
_cell.angle_alpha   90.00
_cell.angle_beta   90.00
_cell.angle_gamma   90.00
#
_symmetry.space_group_name_H-M   'P 1'
#
loop_
_entity.id
_entity.type
_entity.pdbx_description
1 polymer ?
#
loop_
_entity_poly.entity_id
_entity_poly.type
_entity_poly.pdbx_seq_one_letter_code
_entity_poly.pdbx_strand_id
1 'polypeptide(L)' 'MEKIIVAVVVLVGVVVLLATMGLLLAFPIKWTWNYTMPMLFNLGTITWGQAWCLHFLTGCLIKATQTNTNN' A
#
# COMPACT_ATOMS: atom_id res chain seq x y z
N MET A 1 -8.06 -22.46 -22.35
CA MET A 1 -8.77 -21.18 -22.10
C MET A 1 -9.23 -21.06 -20.66
N GLU A 2 -9.88 -22.08 -20.08
CA GLU A 2 -10.35 -22.10 -18.69
C GLU A 2 -9.29 -21.73 -17.64
N LYS A 3 -8.07 -22.29 -17.75
CA LYS A 3 -6.95 -21.96 -16.82
C LYS A 3 -6.49 -20.51 -16.87
N ILE A 4 -6.61 -19.85 -18.03
CA ILE A 4 -6.23 -18.43 -18.19
C ILE A 4 -7.28 -17.54 -17.52
N ILE A 5 -8.56 -17.87 -17.67
CA ILE A 5 -9.67 -17.14 -17.04
C ILE A 5 -9.53 -17.21 -15.51
N VAL A 6 -9.27 -18.42 -14.97
CA VAL A 6 -9.05 -18.59 -13.52
C VAL A 6 -7.82 -17.79 -13.05
N ALA A 7 -6.71 -17.82 -13.80
CA ALA A 7 -5.52 -17.06 -13.45
C ALA A 7 -5.79 -15.55 -13.40
N VAL A 8 -6.51 -15.01 -14.39
CA VAL A 8 -6.88 -13.58 -14.43
C VAL A 8 -7.80 -13.21 -13.26
N VAL A 9 -8.81 -14.03 -12.96
CA VAL A 9 -9.74 -13.79 -11.85
C VAL A 9 -9.00 -13.79 -10.50
N VAL A 10 -8.08 -14.74 -10.30
CA VAL A 10 -7.25 -14.79 -9.08
C VAL A 10 -6.37 -13.55 -8.97
N LEU A 11 -5.74 -13.12 -10.07
CA LEU A 11 -4.85 -11.96 -10.08
C LEU A 11 -5.61 -10.67 -9.74
N VAL A 12 -6.79 -10.48 -10.34
CA VAL A 12 -7.68 -9.35 -10.02
C VAL A 12 -8.15 -9.41 -8.57
N GLY A 13 -8.54 -10.59 -8.08
CA GLY A 13 -8.94 -10.80 -6.69
C GLY A 13 -7.85 -10.42 -5.70
N VAL A 14 -6.60 -10.83 -5.95
CA VAL A 14 -5.44 -10.47 -5.13
C VAL A 14 -5.18 -8.97 -5.13
N VAL A 15 -5.27 -8.31 -6.28
CA VAL A 15 -5.08 -6.85 -6.38
C VAL A 15 -6.13 -6.10 -5.56
N VAL A 16 -7.40 -6.52 -5.63
CA VAL A 16 -8.48 -5.90 -4.86
C VAL A 16 -8.29 -6.13 -3.35
N LEU A 17 -7.87 -7.33 -2.94
CA LEU A 17 -7.58 -7.64 -1.54
C LEU A 17 -6.42 -6.80 -0.99
N LEU A 18 -5.34 -6.65 -1.75
CA LEU A 18 -4.20 -5.81 -1.37
C LEU A 18 -4.59 -4.32 -1.31
N ALA A 19 -5.38 -3.83 -2.26
CA ALA A 19 -5.84 -2.44 -2.27
C ALA A 19 -6.73 -2.13 -1.06
N THR A 20 -7.65 -3.03 -0.71
CA THR A 20 -8.56 -2.89 0.45
C THR A 20 -7.84 -3.02 1.79
N MET A 21 -6.87 -3.93 1.90
CA MET A 21 -5.97 -3.98 3.07
C MET A 21 -5.14 -2.70 3.20
N GLY A 22 -4.66 -2.15 2.08
CA GLY A 22 -3.99 -0.85 2.05
C GLY A 22 -4.88 0.29 2.51
N LEU A 23 -6.19 0.27 2.20
CA LEU A 23 -7.17 1.28 2.62
C LEU A 23 -7.38 1.25 4.15
N LEU A 24 -7.34 0.08 4.76
CA LEU A 24 -7.36 -0.07 6.22
C LEU A 24 -6.08 0.49 6.86
N LEU A 25 -4.91 0.17 6.29
CA LEU A 25 -3.63 0.73 6.76
C LEU A 25 -3.49 2.24 6.50
N ALA A 26 -4.19 2.79 5.51
CA ALA A 26 -4.17 4.22 5.23
C ALA A 26 -4.72 5.07 6.39
N PHE A 27 -5.53 4.48 7.28
CA PHE A 27 -6.13 5.17 8.42
C PHE A 27 -5.09 5.60 9.48
N PRO A 28 -4.28 4.68 10.05
CA PRO A 28 -3.20 5.09 10.96
C PRO A 28 -2.15 5.93 10.24
N ILE A 29 -1.86 5.69 8.96
CA ILE A 29 -0.87 6.48 8.19
C ILE A 29 -1.29 7.95 8.10
N LYS A 30 -2.57 8.22 7.79
CA LYS A 30 -3.12 9.58 7.78
C LYS A 30 -2.94 10.26 9.14
N TRP A 31 -3.24 9.53 10.22
CA TRP A 31 -3.21 10.09 11.56
C TRP A 31 -1.79 10.44 11.99
N THR A 32 -0.85 9.51 11.78
CA THR A 32 0.58 9.71 12.06
C THR A 32 1.12 10.87 11.23
N TRP A 33 0.80 10.94 9.94
CA TRP A 33 1.26 12.03 9.09
C TRP A 33 0.76 13.38 9.59
N ASN A 34 -0.55 13.54 9.81
CA ASN A 34 -1.11 14.82 10.27
C ASN A 34 -0.60 15.24 11.65
N TYR A 35 -0.14 14.30 12.47
CA TYR A 35 0.45 14.61 13.76
C TYR A 35 1.93 15.03 13.64
N THR A 36 2.73 14.31 12.86
CA THR A 36 4.18 14.51 12.83
C THR A 36 4.65 15.46 11.73
N MET A 37 4.22 15.26 10.48
CA MET A 37 4.77 15.97 9.32
C MET A 37 4.44 17.48 9.31
N PRO A 38 3.21 17.93 9.61
CA PRO A 38 2.92 19.35 9.74
C PRO A 38 3.68 20.01 10.88
N MET A 39 3.84 19.31 12.01
CA MET A 39 4.51 19.87 13.18
C MET A 39 6.03 19.98 13.01
N LEU A 40 6.67 18.96 12.44
CA LEU A 40 8.12 18.89 12.30
C LEU A 40 8.64 19.59 11.03
N PHE A 41 7.90 19.49 9.92
CA PHE A 41 8.38 19.90 8.60
C PHE A 41 7.53 21.00 7.95
N ASN A 42 6.53 21.55 8.66
CA ASN A 42 5.58 22.53 8.12
C ASN A 42 4.89 22.08 6.82
N LEU A 43 4.71 20.75 6.66
CA LEU A 43 4.09 20.15 5.50
C LEU A 43 2.55 20.19 5.60
N GLY A 44 1.90 20.16 4.43
CA GLY A 44 0.44 20.05 4.35
C GLY A 44 -0.10 18.75 4.96
N THR A 45 -1.33 18.81 5.46
CA THR A 45 -2.08 17.64 5.90
C THR A 45 -2.51 16.79 4.72
N ILE A 46 -2.60 15.48 4.93
CA ILE A 46 -3.02 14.53 3.88
C ILE A 46 -4.44 14.01 4.12
N THR A 47 -5.16 13.81 3.02
CA THR A 47 -6.45 13.13 3.00
C THR A 47 -6.29 11.61 3.05
N TRP A 48 -7.37 10.88 3.33
CA TRP A 48 -7.32 9.42 3.42
C TRP A 48 -6.88 8.75 2.11
N GLY A 49 -7.34 9.26 0.96
CA GLY A 49 -6.89 8.79 -0.35
C GLY A 49 -5.40 9.05 -0.59
N GLN A 50 -4.89 10.21 -0.16
CA GLN A 50 -3.46 10.51 -0.26
C GLN A 50 -2.61 9.60 0.63
N ALA A 51 -3.08 9.28 1.85
CA ALA A 51 -2.42 8.32 2.73
C ALA A 51 -2.36 6.90 2.11
N TRP A 52 -3.41 6.49 1.41
CA TRP A 52 -3.43 5.23 0.68
C TRP A 52 -2.45 5.22 -0.50
N CYS A 53 -2.45 6.27 -1.32
CA CYS A 53 -1.49 6.40 -2.42
C CYS A 53 -0.05 6.40 -1.90
N LEU A 54 0.21 7.06 -0.76
CA LEU A 54 1.52 7.06 -0.13
C LEU A 54 1.92 5.64 0.32
N HIS A 55 1.01 4.91 0.95
CA HIS A 55 1.23 3.52 1.36
C HIS A 55 1.54 2.62 0.17
N PHE A 56 0.77 2.74 -0.91
CA PHE A 56 0.98 2.00 -2.15
C PHE A 56 2.33 2.35 -2.78
N LEU A 57 2.66 3.64 -2.87
CA LEU A 57 3.94 4.12 -3.40
C LEU A 57 5.12 3.57 -2.57
N THR A 58 5.04 3.60 -1.24
CA THR A 58 6.06 3.02 -0.37
C THR A 58 6.20 1.51 -0.57
N GLY A 59 5.10 0.78 -0.76
CA GLY A 59 5.14 -0.65 -1.09
C GLY A 59 5.75 -0.97 -2.45
N CYS A 60 5.55 -0.09 -3.45
CA CYS A 60 6.20 -0.22 -4.75
C CYS A 60 7.69 0.15 -4.71
N LEU A 61 8.06 1.18 -3.95
CA LEU A 61 9.41 1.72 -3.89
C LEU A 61 10.32 0.85 -3.01
N ILE A 62 9.80 0.41 -1.86
CA ILE A 62 10.48 -0.49 -0.93
C ILE A 62 10.09 -1.92 -1.30
N LYS A 63 10.66 -2.41 -2.41
CA LYS A 63 10.55 -3.84 -2.74
C LYS A 63 11.28 -4.61 -1.64
N ALA A 64 10.55 -5.42 -0.87
CA ALA A 64 11.16 -6.27 0.15
C ALA A 64 12.28 -7.08 -0.48
N THR A 65 13.52 -6.82 -0.07
CA THR A 65 14.69 -7.63 -0.43
C THR A 65 14.38 -9.06 -0.01
N GLN A 66 14.10 -9.94 -0.97
CA GLN A 66 13.98 -11.36 -0.69
C GLN A 66 15.40 -11.90 -0.51
N THR A 67 15.81 -12.04 0.75
CA THR A 67 17.00 -12.81 1.12
C THR A 67 16.74 -14.24 0.69
N ASN A 68 17.31 -14.64 -0.45
CA ASN A 68 17.31 -16.03 -0.87
C ASN A 68 18.28 -16.78 0.05
N THR A 69 17.76 -17.38 1.12
CA THR A 69 18.50 -18.37 1.88
C THR A 69 18.56 -19.64 1.05
N ASN A 70 19.62 -19.75 0.25
CA ASN A 70 19.97 -21.01 -0.43
C ASN A 70 20.51 -21.96 0.65
N ASN A 71 19.73 -22.99 0.98
CA ASN A 71 20.17 -24.12 1.79
C ASN A 71 20.16 -25.38 0.95
#